data_AF-C7TXV4-F1
#
_entry.id   AF-C7TXV4-F1
#
_cell.length_a   1.000
_cell.length_b   1.000
_cell.length_c   1.000
_cell.angle_alpha   90.00
_cell.angle_beta   90.00
_cell.angle_gamma   90.00
#
_symmetry.space_group_name_H-M   'P 1'
#
loop_
_entity.id
_entity.type
_entity.pdbx_description
1 polymer ?
#
loop_
_entity_poly.entity_id
_entity_poly.type
_entity_poly.pdbx_seq_one_letter_code
_entity_poly.pdbx_strand_id
1 'polypeptide(L)'
;MSIDLRQMSFLLYWLIPSMMYFNMLFLDASVAQEPYYTELETTRIHDPGLYRFTNSTNGNSLFIPDIGFMLKIHQKDFSSLTAFKNEVFFLMANAFEHNNQMRSFEIVGANMDERELVVHTFKNALVINWNGLQTCSSHSVVHLNIETHVFNSGVIECHITGISSAIAKCPMTIKITEGIFNVNEDGNGYFVPKEVIYMKEFTICGQYNEVSIILSPQPRCLAQTAENACNAESTPNANCTWYRKYEKCFPDTLSCSCSDQTKITQPQEAESNKLDYIVVILLACVLVETLLLGMFVWKYYMTNH
;
A
#
# COMPACT_ATOMS: atom_id res chain seq x y z
N MET A 1 25.65 40.62 33.10
CA MET A 1 25.54 39.17 33.33
C MET A 1 25.92 38.46 32.04
N SER A 2 27.16 37.98 31.92
CA SER A 2 27.58 37.23 30.73
C SER A 2 26.94 35.84 30.77
N ILE A 3 26.33 35.41 29.68
CA ILE A 3 26.01 34.00 29.46
C ILE A 3 27.27 33.42 28.82
N ASP A 4 27.84 32.38 29.42
CA ASP A 4 29.08 31.78 28.92
C ASP A 4 28.84 31.29 27.48
N LEU A 5 29.61 31.86 26.55
CA LEU A 5 29.49 31.62 25.11
C LEU A 5 29.53 30.11 24.81
N ARG A 6 30.31 29.37 25.60
CA ARG A 6 30.49 27.92 25.49
C ARG A 6 29.20 27.14 25.79
N GLN A 7 28.39 27.64 26.72
CA GLN A 7 27.13 27.00 27.14
C GLN A 7 26.01 27.25 26.10
N MET A 8 25.97 28.44 25.50
CA MET A 8 25.09 28.74 24.36
C MET A 8 25.48 27.96 23.10
N SER A 9 26.78 27.87 22.78
CA SER A 9 27.25 27.04 21.66
C SER A 9 26.90 25.58 21.83
N PHE A 10 27.02 25.01 23.04
CA PHE A 10 26.66 23.61 23.27
C PHE A 10 25.16 23.36 23.02
N LEU A 11 24.27 24.23 23.52
CA LEU A 11 22.84 24.13 23.25
C LEU A 11 22.52 24.19 21.74
N LEU A 12 23.09 25.16 21.01
CA LEU A 12 22.92 25.28 19.56
C LEU A 12 23.41 24.02 18.79
N TYR A 13 24.53 23.43 19.23
CA TYR A 13 25.10 22.21 18.62
C TYR A 13 24.23 20.97 18.77
N TRP A 14 23.36 20.90 19.78
CA TRP A 14 22.41 19.79 19.94
C TRP A 14 21.03 20.12 19.36
N LEU A 15 20.53 21.34 19.58
CA LEU A 15 19.17 21.73 19.18
C LEU A 15 19.01 21.78 17.66
N ILE A 16 20.03 22.23 16.91
CA ILE A 16 19.94 22.28 15.44
C ILE A 16 19.90 20.87 14.83
N PRO A 17 20.83 19.94 15.11
CA PRO A 17 20.73 18.57 14.60
C PRO A 17 19.47 17.83 15.07
N SER A 18 19.05 17.99 16.33
CA SER A 18 17.81 17.37 16.80
C SER A 18 16.57 17.92 16.10
N MET A 19 16.46 19.24 15.90
CA MET A 19 15.35 19.82 15.15
C MET A 19 15.40 19.44 13.66
N MET A 20 16.58 19.35 13.03
CA MET A 20 16.69 18.86 11.66
C MET A 20 16.29 17.37 11.56
N TYR A 21 16.70 16.53 12.50
CA TYR A 21 16.34 15.12 12.56
C TYR A 21 14.83 14.90 12.78
N PHE A 22 14.21 15.67 13.70
CA PHE A 22 12.76 15.69 13.86
C PHE A 22 12.05 16.19 12.60
N ASN A 23 12.52 17.26 11.96
CA ASN A 23 11.92 17.72 10.71
C ASN A 23 12.07 16.69 9.59
N MET A 24 13.18 15.97 9.47
CA MET A 24 13.31 14.87 8.49
C MET A 24 12.31 13.76 8.77
N LEU A 25 12.24 13.26 10.01
CA LEU A 25 11.30 12.20 10.42
C LEU A 25 9.82 12.58 10.21
N PHE A 26 9.45 13.83 10.47
CA PHE A 26 8.06 14.29 10.34
C PHE A 26 7.71 14.82 8.94
N LEU A 27 8.69 15.29 8.14
CA LEU A 27 8.46 15.68 6.75
C LEU A 27 8.31 14.45 5.85
N ASP A 28 9.12 13.40 6.03
CA ASP A 28 8.92 12.12 5.31
C ASP A 28 7.52 11.54 5.59
N ALA A 29 7.01 11.68 6.83
CA ALA A 29 5.65 11.29 7.18
C ALA A 29 4.56 12.23 6.62
N SER A 30 4.92 13.45 6.20
CA SER A 30 3.97 14.45 5.65
C SER A 30 3.78 14.35 4.14
N VAL A 31 4.76 13.79 3.41
CA VAL A 31 4.61 13.43 1.99
C VAL A 31 3.95 12.06 1.87
N ALA A 32 2.76 11.94 2.48
CA ALA A 32 1.90 10.77 2.32
C ALA A 32 1.37 10.74 0.88
N GLN A 33 2.10 10.05 0.00
CA GLN A 33 1.70 9.79 -1.38
C GLN A 33 0.33 9.11 -1.37
N GLU A 34 -0.67 9.71 -2.04
CA GLU A 34 -2.02 9.14 -2.05
C GLU A 34 -1.98 7.72 -2.64
N PRO A 35 -2.67 6.75 -2.02
CA PRO A 35 -2.42 5.35 -2.32
C PRO A 35 -2.91 5.02 -3.73
N TYR A 36 -2.05 4.36 -4.52
CA TYR A 36 -2.37 3.94 -5.89
C TYR A 36 -3.62 3.02 -5.97
N TYR A 37 -4.07 2.48 -4.85
CA TYR A 37 -5.28 1.69 -4.71
C TYR A 37 -6.12 2.21 -3.53
N THR A 38 -7.45 2.27 -3.70
CA THR A 38 -8.39 2.34 -2.58
C THR A 38 -8.75 0.92 -2.11
N GLU A 39 -8.83 0.76 -0.80
CA GLU A 39 -9.19 -0.51 -0.16
C GLU A 39 -10.64 -0.52 0.34
N LEU A 40 -11.25 -1.71 0.34
CA LEU A 40 -12.50 -2.00 1.02
C LEU A 40 -12.44 -3.42 1.60
N GLU A 41 -12.70 -3.54 2.90
CA GLU A 41 -12.92 -4.83 3.56
C GLU A 41 -14.41 -5.20 3.53
N THR A 42 -14.70 -6.45 3.22
CA THR A 42 -16.07 -6.98 3.12
C THR A 42 -16.08 -8.50 3.33
N THR A 43 -17.27 -9.11 3.26
CA THR A 43 -17.49 -10.57 3.22
C THR A 43 -18.22 -10.99 1.94
N ARG A 44 -18.30 -10.11 0.94
CA ARG A 44 -18.96 -10.35 -0.34
C ARG A 44 -17.96 -10.26 -1.47
N ILE A 45 -17.86 -11.34 -2.25
CA ILE A 45 -17.11 -11.38 -3.51
C ILE A 45 -17.94 -10.85 -4.69
N HIS A 46 -17.28 -10.20 -5.65
CA HIS A 46 -17.91 -9.81 -6.91
C HIS A 46 -18.10 -11.01 -7.85
N ASP A 47 -19.11 -10.96 -8.72
CA ASP A 47 -19.35 -12.00 -9.73
C ASP A 47 -18.30 -11.92 -10.87
N PRO A 48 -17.42 -12.93 -11.06
CA PRO A 48 -16.46 -12.96 -12.16
C PRO A 48 -17.13 -13.18 -13.54
N GLY A 49 -18.42 -13.51 -13.54
CA GLY A 49 -19.27 -13.69 -14.72
C GLY A 49 -19.24 -15.11 -15.26
N LEU A 50 -19.46 -15.26 -16.56
CA LEU A 50 -19.52 -16.59 -17.19
C LEU A 50 -18.14 -17.26 -17.19
N TYR A 51 -18.04 -18.46 -16.59
CA TYR A 51 -16.87 -19.33 -16.67
C TYR A 51 -16.50 -19.66 -18.12
N ARG A 52 -15.20 -19.68 -18.43
CA ARG A 52 -14.67 -20.06 -19.76
C ARG A 52 -13.92 -21.39 -19.70
N PHE A 53 -12.81 -21.43 -18.98
CA PHE A 53 -11.91 -22.58 -18.88
C PHE A 53 -11.04 -22.50 -17.64
N THR A 54 -10.30 -23.58 -17.36
CA THR A 54 -9.33 -23.68 -16.26
C THR A 54 -7.98 -24.08 -16.84
N ASN A 55 -6.90 -23.47 -16.34
CA ASN A 55 -5.55 -23.97 -16.49
C ASN A 55 -5.04 -24.45 -15.13
N SER A 56 -4.22 -25.48 -15.11
CA SER A 56 -3.58 -25.96 -13.90
C SER A 56 -2.17 -26.48 -14.15
N THR A 57 -1.37 -26.60 -13.09
CA THR A 57 -0.02 -27.17 -13.16
C THR A 57 0.42 -27.76 -11.83
N ASN A 58 1.15 -28.88 -11.90
CA ASN A 58 1.87 -29.44 -10.75
C ASN A 58 3.26 -28.79 -10.55
N GLY A 59 3.72 -27.97 -11.50
CA GLY A 59 4.99 -27.23 -11.41
C GLY A 59 4.97 -26.09 -10.38
N ASN A 60 6.07 -25.34 -10.30
CA ASN A 60 6.20 -24.24 -9.33
C ASN A 60 5.45 -22.97 -9.74
N SER A 61 5.13 -22.80 -11.02
CA SER A 61 4.43 -21.65 -11.57
C SER A 61 3.56 -22.01 -12.78
N LEU A 62 2.50 -21.22 -12.98
CA LEU A 62 1.57 -21.31 -14.10
C LEU A 62 1.61 -20.02 -14.90
N PHE A 63 2.07 -20.11 -16.15
CA PHE A 63 2.07 -18.99 -17.09
C PHE A 63 0.82 -19.01 -17.97
N ILE A 64 0.11 -17.89 -18.00
CA ILE A 64 -1.05 -17.59 -18.83
C ILE A 64 -0.63 -16.53 -19.86
N PRO A 65 -0.32 -16.92 -21.12
CA PRO A 65 0.21 -16.00 -22.13
C PRO A 65 -0.82 -15.00 -22.66
N ASP A 66 -2.10 -15.37 -22.65
CA ASP A 66 -3.23 -14.49 -22.94
C ASP A 66 -4.32 -14.76 -21.90
N ILE A 67 -4.62 -13.76 -21.08
CA ILE A 67 -5.66 -13.82 -20.04
C ILE A 67 -7.09 -13.69 -20.62
N GLY A 68 -7.21 -13.39 -21.92
CA GLY A 68 -8.49 -13.28 -22.64
C GLY A 68 -9.18 -11.92 -22.49
N PHE A 69 -8.45 -10.91 -21.99
CA PHE A 69 -8.78 -9.48 -21.95
C PHE A 69 -7.51 -8.65 -21.69
N MET A 70 -7.58 -7.33 -21.87
CA MET A 70 -6.47 -6.42 -21.63
C MET A 70 -6.73 -5.61 -20.35
N LEU A 71 -5.95 -5.85 -19.31
CA LEU A 71 -5.96 -5.05 -18.07
C LEU A 71 -5.30 -3.71 -18.33
N LYS A 72 -5.97 -2.60 -18.02
CA LYS A 72 -5.41 -1.26 -18.12
C LYS A 72 -5.31 -0.65 -16.73
N ILE A 73 -4.19 -0.87 -16.05
CA ILE A 73 -4.03 -0.46 -14.64
C ILE A 73 -2.87 0.51 -14.52
N HIS A 74 -3.21 1.77 -14.30
CA HIS A 74 -2.32 2.89 -14.62
C HIS A 74 -2.07 2.93 -16.15
N GLN A 75 -1.12 3.73 -16.70
CA GLN A 75 -0.77 3.64 -18.13
C GLN A 75 0.14 2.42 -18.37
N LYS A 76 -0.41 1.24 -18.05
CA LYS A 76 0.20 -0.06 -18.28
C LYS A 76 -0.88 -1.02 -18.73
N ASP A 77 -0.67 -1.57 -19.90
CA ASP A 77 -1.46 -2.67 -20.42
C ASP A 77 -0.84 -3.99 -19.95
N PHE A 78 -1.65 -4.88 -19.39
CA PHE A 78 -1.25 -6.24 -19.06
C PHE A 78 -2.20 -7.23 -19.74
N SER A 79 -1.64 -8.23 -20.39
CA SER A 79 -2.34 -9.23 -21.23
C SER A 79 -1.95 -10.65 -20.86
N SER A 80 -0.89 -10.81 -20.07
CA SER A 80 -0.32 -12.08 -19.61
C SER A 80 -0.09 -12.06 -18.10
N LEU A 81 -0.17 -13.24 -17.48
CA LEU A 81 -0.01 -13.42 -16.04
C LEU A 81 0.81 -14.68 -15.73
N THR A 82 1.71 -14.62 -14.75
CA THR A 82 2.35 -15.82 -14.17
C THR A 82 2.05 -15.89 -12.68
N ALA A 83 1.40 -16.96 -12.23
CA ALA A 83 1.17 -17.24 -10.81
C ALA A 83 2.15 -18.30 -10.29
N PHE A 84 2.46 -18.27 -8.99
CA PHE A 84 3.40 -19.18 -8.34
C PHE A 84 2.67 -20.03 -7.30
N LYS A 85 3.10 -21.28 -7.09
CA LYS A 85 2.31 -22.29 -6.36
C LYS A 85 2.44 -22.22 -4.84
N ASN A 86 3.67 -22.07 -4.35
CA ASN A 86 3.96 -22.17 -2.92
C ASN A 86 3.98 -20.79 -2.23
N GLU A 87 4.00 -19.72 -3.02
CA GLU A 87 3.97 -18.33 -2.58
C GLU A 87 2.71 -17.70 -3.17
N VAL A 88 1.96 -16.95 -2.37
CA VAL A 88 0.76 -16.23 -2.85
C VAL A 88 1.21 -15.01 -3.63
N PHE A 89 1.69 -15.27 -4.84
CA PHE A 89 2.43 -14.33 -5.66
C PHE A 89 2.07 -14.51 -7.13
N PHE A 90 1.84 -13.40 -7.82
CA PHE A 90 1.71 -13.39 -9.28
C PHE A 90 2.28 -12.12 -9.91
N LEU A 91 2.70 -12.27 -11.16
CA LEU A 91 3.25 -11.23 -12.02
C LEU A 91 2.29 -10.96 -13.18
N MET A 92 1.96 -9.70 -13.42
CA MET A 92 1.24 -9.22 -14.59
C MET A 92 2.19 -8.49 -15.54
N ALA A 93 2.10 -8.81 -16.84
CA ALA A 93 2.93 -8.22 -17.89
C ALA A 93 2.15 -8.08 -19.21
N ASN A 94 2.60 -7.20 -20.11
CA ASN A 94 2.18 -7.28 -21.51
C ASN A 94 2.92 -8.40 -22.26
N ALA A 95 4.21 -8.60 -21.94
CA ALA A 95 5.01 -9.73 -22.40
C ALA A 95 6.17 -9.96 -21.43
N PHE A 96 6.56 -11.23 -21.25
CA PHE A 96 7.66 -11.65 -20.38
C PHE A 96 9.00 -11.59 -21.16
N GLU A 97 9.45 -10.36 -21.48
CA GLU A 97 10.68 -10.09 -22.25
C GLU A 97 11.58 -9.08 -21.51
N HIS A 98 12.87 -9.03 -21.85
CA HIS A 98 13.84 -8.19 -21.14
C HIS A 98 13.49 -6.69 -21.20
N ASN A 99 13.58 -6.02 -20.04
CA ASN A 99 13.19 -4.63 -19.77
C ASN A 99 11.68 -4.32 -19.85
N ASN A 100 10.80 -5.32 -20.08
CA ASN A 100 9.36 -5.08 -19.99
C ASN A 100 8.94 -4.76 -18.56
N GLN A 101 8.02 -3.80 -18.42
CA GLN A 101 7.46 -3.42 -17.14
C GLN A 101 6.52 -4.52 -16.63
N MET A 102 6.59 -4.78 -15.33
CA MET A 102 5.75 -5.76 -14.64
C MET A 102 5.20 -5.19 -13.36
N ARG A 103 3.99 -5.62 -13.00
CA ARG A 103 3.42 -5.40 -11.66
C ARG A 103 3.26 -6.74 -10.98
N SER A 104 3.78 -6.87 -9.77
CA SER A 104 3.54 -8.02 -8.91
C SER A 104 2.41 -7.75 -7.93
N PHE A 105 1.74 -8.82 -7.52
CA PHE A 105 0.92 -8.89 -6.32
C PHE A 105 1.48 -10.00 -5.42
N GLU A 106 1.53 -9.75 -4.11
CA GLU A 106 2.10 -10.67 -3.12
C GLU A 106 1.29 -10.63 -1.81
N ILE A 107 1.04 -11.77 -1.17
CA ILE A 107 0.66 -11.85 0.25
C ILE A 107 1.83 -12.44 1.04
N VAL A 108 2.61 -11.56 1.65
CA VAL A 108 3.72 -11.91 2.54
C VAL A 108 3.18 -12.54 3.82
N GLY A 109 3.82 -13.62 4.27
CA GLY A 109 3.43 -14.35 5.48
C GLY A 109 2.40 -15.46 5.24
N ALA A 110 2.03 -15.72 3.99
CA ALA A 110 1.24 -16.88 3.57
C ALA A 110 2.08 -17.81 2.69
N ASN A 111 2.48 -18.95 3.25
CA ASN A 111 3.22 -20.01 2.56
C ASN A 111 2.27 -21.20 2.30
N MET A 112 2.29 -21.73 1.08
CA MET A 112 1.30 -22.66 0.57
C MET A 112 1.93 -24.01 0.22
N ASP A 113 1.19 -25.08 0.50
CA ASP A 113 1.58 -26.47 0.20
C ASP A 113 0.60 -27.05 -0.84
N GLU A 114 0.37 -26.28 -1.91
CA GLU A 114 -0.48 -26.74 -3.00
C GLU A 114 0.20 -27.82 -3.83
N ARG A 115 -0.55 -28.88 -4.11
CA ARG A 115 -0.12 -29.94 -5.03
C ARG A 115 -0.14 -29.44 -6.47
N GLU A 116 -1.23 -28.77 -6.83
CA GLU A 116 -1.58 -28.30 -8.16
C GLU A 116 -2.07 -26.85 -8.05
N LEU A 117 -1.39 -25.92 -8.72
CA LEU A 117 -1.83 -24.53 -8.83
C LEU A 117 -2.91 -24.43 -9.90
N VAL A 118 -4.04 -23.78 -9.58
CA VAL A 118 -5.21 -23.68 -10.46
C VAL A 118 -5.57 -22.22 -10.74
N VAL A 119 -5.78 -21.90 -12.02
CA VAL A 119 -6.27 -20.59 -12.49
C VAL A 119 -7.53 -20.80 -13.33
N HIS A 120 -8.64 -20.24 -12.87
CA HIS A 120 -9.92 -20.23 -13.58
C HIS A 120 -10.08 -18.93 -14.37
N THR A 121 -10.40 -19.04 -15.66
CA THR A 121 -10.69 -17.90 -16.54
C THR A 121 -12.19 -17.74 -16.69
N PHE A 122 -12.70 -16.56 -16.32
CA PHE A 122 -14.09 -16.15 -16.51
C PHE A 122 -14.20 -15.06 -17.59
N LYS A 123 -15.42 -14.55 -17.81
CA LYS A 123 -15.68 -13.48 -18.77
C LYS A 123 -15.05 -12.15 -18.34
N ASN A 124 -15.09 -11.85 -17.04
CA ASN A 124 -14.69 -10.54 -16.51
C ASN A 124 -13.46 -10.60 -15.59
N ALA A 125 -13.00 -11.78 -15.19
CA ALA A 125 -11.88 -11.95 -14.27
C ALA A 125 -11.07 -13.22 -14.53
N LEU A 126 -9.82 -13.23 -14.04
CA LEU A 126 -9.11 -14.44 -13.67
C LEU A 126 -9.32 -14.69 -12.17
N VAL A 127 -9.39 -15.96 -11.76
CA VAL A 127 -9.43 -16.37 -10.36
C VAL A 127 -8.30 -17.36 -10.11
N ILE A 128 -7.45 -17.07 -9.12
CA ILE A 128 -6.27 -17.85 -8.77
C ILE A 128 -6.45 -18.36 -7.35
N ASN A 129 -6.31 -19.67 -7.15
CA ASN A 129 -6.56 -20.32 -5.87
C ASN A 129 -5.27 -20.81 -5.24
N TRP A 130 -5.18 -20.69 -3.92
CA TRP A 130 -4.09 -21.21 -3.09
C TRP A 130 -4.61 -21.81 -1.78
N ASN A 131 -4.32 -23.07 -1.54
CA ASN A 131 -4.63 -23.79 -0.31
C ASN A 131 -3.34 -24.18 0.44
N GLY A 132 -3.30 -23.98 1.76
CA GLY A 132 -2.09 -24.24 2.52
C GLY A 132 -2.28 -24.40 4.02
N LEU A 133 -1.19 -24.74 4.70
CA LEU A 133 -1.10 -24.80 6.16
C LEU A 133 -0.07 -23.77 6.62
N GLN A 134 -0.55 -22.65 7.16
CA GLN A 134 0.31 -21.59 7.68
C GLN A 134 0.58 -21.82 9.17
N THR A 135 1.86 -21.72 9.56
CA THR A 135 2.21 -21.61 10.99
C THR A 135 2.24 -20.14 11.37
N CYS A 136 1.47 -19.76 12.39
CA CYS A 136 1.35 -18.37 12.83
C CYS A 136 2.17 -18.09 14.10
N SER A 137 2.30 -16.82 14.49
CA SER A 137 3.18 -16.38 15.59
C SER A 137 2.88 -17.03 16.95
N SER A 138 1.66 -17.56 17.13
CA SER A 138 1.21 -18.33 18.29
C SER A 138 1.59 -19.83 18.26
N HIS A 139 2.42 -20.27 17.29
CA HIS A 139 2.68 -21.70 16.94
C HIS A 139 1.42 -22.53 16.61
N SER A 140 0.28 -21.87 16.46
CA SER A 140 -0.95 -22.43 15.94
C SER A 140 -0.85 -22.61 14.43
N VAL A 141 -1.27 -23.77 13.94
CA VAL A 141 -1.46 -24.01 12.50
C VAL A 141 -2.85 -23.50 12.10
N VAL A 142 -2.92 -22.82 10.97
CA VAL A 142 -4.16 -22.37 10.34
C VAL A 142 -4.18 -22.94 8.92
N HIS A 143 -5.28 -23.61 8.58
CA HIS A 143 -5.54 -23.94 7.18
C HIS A 143 -6.08 -22.71 6.49
N LEU A 144 -5.40 -22.26 5.45
CA LEU A 144 -5.77 -21.12 4.64
C LEU A 144 -6.24 -21.59 3.27
N ASN A 145 -7.33 -21.00 2.78
CA ASN A 145 -7.66 -20.95 1.37
C ASN A 145 -7.74 -19.47 0.97
N ILE A 146 -6.97 -19.10 -0.05
CA ILE A 146 -6.91 -17.76 -0.61
C ILE A 146 -7.31 -17.83 -2.08
N GLU A 147 -8.37 -17.11 -2.42
CA GLU A 147 -8.90 -16.98 -3.76
C GLU A 147 -8.74 -15.52 -4.20
N THR A 148 -7.87 -15.27 -5.18
CA THR A 148 -7.62 -13.92 -5.70
C THR A 148 -8.23 -13.74 -7.09
N HIS A 149 -9.15 -12.79 -7.19
CA HIS A 149 -9.80 -12.36 -8.41
C HIS A 149 -9.05 -11.16 -9.01
N VAL A 150 -8.71 -11.23 -10.29
CA VAL A 150 -8.15 -10.12 -11.07
C VAL A 150 -9.16 -9.75 -12.15
N PHE A 151 -9.94 -8.70 -11.90
CA PHE A 151 -10.99 -8.23 -12.80
C PHE A 151 -10.43 -7.40 -13.95
N ASN A 152 -11.09 -7.45 -15.10
CA ASN A 152 -10.75 -6.68 -16.31
C ASN A 152 -10.74 -5.14 -16.12
N SER A 153 -11.36 -4.64 -15.05
CA SER A 153 -11.32 -3.26 -14.58
C SER A 153 -10.00 -2.87 -13.88
N GLY A 154 -9.13 -3.84 -13.60
CA GLY A 154 -7.92 -3.67 -12.79
C GLY A 154 -8.14 -3.80 -11.28
N VAL A 155 -9.38 -4.04 -10.83
CA VAL A 155 -9.69 -4.37 -9.43
C VAL A 155 -9.09 -5.74 -9.11
N ILE A 156 -8.37 -5.82 -7.98
CA ILE A 156 -7.90 -7.08 -7.40
C ILE A 156 -8.73 -7.33 -6.14
N GLU A 157 -9.36 -8.48 -6.02
CA GLU A 157 -10.12 -8.87 -4.83
C GLU A 157 -9.53 -10.16 -4.26
N CYS A 158 -9.16 -10.15 -2.99
CA CYS A 158 -8.57 -11.29 -2.29
C CYS A 158 -9.55 -11.79 -1.24
N HIS A 159 -10.18 -12.94 -1.49
CA HIS A 159 -10.99 -13.65 -0.51
C HIS A 159 -10.11 -14.62 0.26
N ILE A 160 -10.09 -14.48 1.58
CA ILE A 160 -9.21 -15.23 2.48
C ILE A 160 -10.08 -15.90 3.52
N THR A 161 -10.03 -17.24 3.53
CA THR A 161 -10.69 -18.07 4.54
C THR A 161 -9.66 -18.80 5.37
N GLY A 162 -9.80 -18.73 6.69
CA GLY A 162 -8.84 -19.28 7.66
C GLY A 162 -9.53 -20.13 8.71
N ILE A 163 -9.15 -21.40 8.80
CA ILE A 163 -9.69 -22.38 9.76
C ILE A 163 -8.59 -22.81 10.72
N SER A 164 -8.82 -22.69 12.02
CA SER A 164 -7.91 -23.15 13.07
C SER A 164 -8.66 -23.82 14.22
N SER A 165 -8.01 -24.79 14.88
CA SER A 165 -8.53 -25.38 16.12
C SER A 165 -8.37 -24.46 17.33
N ALA A 166 -7.47 -23.47 17.25
CA ALA A 166 -7.13 -22.55 18.33
C ALA A 166 -7.33 -21.08 17.92
N ILE A 167 -7.23 -20.16 18.89
CA ILE A 167 -7.19 -18.73 18.58
C ILE A 167 -5.79 -18.38 18.05
N ALA A 168 -5.62 -18.50 16.75
CA ALA A 168 -4.43 -18.06 16.04
C ALA A 168 -4.43 -16.55 15.80
N LYS A 169 -3.24 -15.94 15.75
CA LYS A 169 -3.02 -14.62 15.15
C LYS A 169 -1.97 -14.73 14.05
N CYS A 170 -2.38 -14.52 12.81
CA CYS A 170 -1.54 -14.66 11.62
C CYS A 170 -1.38 -13.30 10.95
N PRO A 171 -0.35 -12.51 11.29
CA PRO A 171 -0.07 -11.26 10.60
C PRO A 171 0.39 -11.55 9.17
N MET A 172 -0.14 -10.80 8.22
CA MET A 172 0.16 -10.91 6.78
C MET A 172 0.22 -9.52 6.17
N THR A 173 0.90 -9.41 5.03
CA THR A 173 1.04 -8.14 4.31
C THR A 173 0.72 -8.33 2.83
N ILE A 174 -0.33 -7.68 2.34
CA ILE A 174 -0.51 -7.51 0.89
C ILE A 174 0.50 -6.49 0.40
N LYS A 175 1.18 -6.78 -0.71
CA LYS A 175 2.02 -5.83 -1.44
C LYS A 175 1.68 -5.83 -2.92
N ILE A 176 1.71 -4.64 -3.53
CA ILE A 176 1.71 -4.45 -4.98
C ILE A 176 2.98 -3.69 -5.34
N THR A 177 3.80 -4.30 -6.19
CA THR A 177 5.15 -3.80 -6.49
C THR A 177 5.30 -3.61 -7.99
N GLU A 178 5.79 -2.44 -8.39
CA GLU A 178 6.23 -2.15 -9.75
C GLU A 178 7.67 -2.59 -9.95
N GLY A 179 7.97 -3.15 -11.12
CA GLY A 179 9.30 -3.63 -11.45
C GLY A 179 9.51 -3.85 -12.94
N ILE A 180 10.59 -4.56 -13.27
CA ILE A 180 10.92 -4.95 -14.64
C ILE A 180 11.25 -6.44 -14.70
N PHE A 181 11.08 -7.03 -15.88
CA PHE A 181 11.60 -8.36 -16.18
C PHE A 181 13.03 -8.26 -16.73
N ASN A 182 13.95 -8.99 -16.11
CA ASN A 182 15.28 -9.20 -16.66
C ASN A 182 15.44 -10.65 -17.10
N VAL A 183 16.37 -10.87 -18.02
CA VAL A 183 16.77 -12.21 -18.46
C VAL A 183 18.26 -12.34 -18.15
N ASN A 184 18.66 -13.46 -17.55
CA ASN A 184 20.06 -13.73 -17.22
C ASN A 184 20.82 -14.28 -18.44
N GLU A 185 22.14 -14.52 -18.30
CA GLU A 185 22.98 -15.05 -19.39
C GLU A 185 22.55 -16.44 -19.87
N ASP A 186 21.89 -17.24 -19.02
CA ASP A 186 21.34 -18.57 -19.35
C ASP A 186 19.99 -18.50 -20.07
N GLY A 187 19.42 -17.31 -20.30
CA GLY A 187 18.09 -17.13 -20.88
C GLY A 187 16.92 -17.26 -19.88
N ASN A 188 17.20 -17.44 -18.59
CA ASN A 188 16.18 -17.51 -17.55
C ASN A 188 15.72 -16.11 -17.14
N GLY A 189 14.41 -15.89 -17.17
CA GLY A 189 13.78 -14.63 -16.78
C GLY A 189 13.54 -14.51 -15.28
N TYR A 190 13.70 -13.31 -14.73
CA TYR A 190 13.44 -12.98 -13.32
C TYR A 190 12.86 -11.56 -13.15
N PHE A 191 12.00 -11.39 -12.15
CA PHE A 191 11.45 -10.09 -11.79
C PHE A 191 12.42 -9.30 -10.91
N VAL A 192 12.61 -8.02 -11.23
CA VAL A 192 13.37 -7.07 -10.42
C VAL A 192 12.40 -6.01 -9.87
N PRO A 193 12.06 -6.04 -8.57
CA PRO A 193 11.22 -5.02 -7.95
C PRO A 193 11.95 -3.67 -7.96
N LYS A 194 11.19 -2.59 -8.16
CA LYS A 194 11.69 -1.20 -8.13
C LYS A 194 11.01 -0.36 -7.05
N GLU A 195 9.69 -0.48 -6.92
CA GLU A 195 8.87 0.42 -6.08
C GLU A 195 7.64 -0.31 -5.55
N VAL A 196 7.40 -0.26 -4.24
CA VAL A 196 6.16 -0.77 -3.64
C VAL A 196 5.11 0.33 -3.69
N ILE A 197 4.09 0.16 -4.53
CA ILE A 197 3.07 1.18 -4.80
C ILE A 197 1.81 1.01 -3.92
N TYR A 198 1.66 -0.12 -3.26
CA TYR A 198 0.65 -0.34 -2.23
C TYR A 198 1.14 -1.41 -1.26
N MET A 199 0.86 -1.20 0.04
CA MET A 199 1.15 -2.15 1.09
C MET A 199 0.07 -2.06 2.17
N LYS A 200 -0.46 -3.21 2.61
CA LYS A 200 -1.40 -3.30 3.72
C LYS A 200 -1.07 -4.46 4.63
N GLU A 201 -0.91 -4.18 5.92
CA GLU A 201 -0.87 -5.21 6.96
C GLU A 201 -2.29 -5.56 7.41
N PHE A 202 -2.54 -6.85 7.64
CA PHE A 202 -3.78 -7.37 8.20
C PHE A 202 -3.47 -8.59 9.09
N THR A 203 -4.45 -9.08 9.86
CA THR A 203 -4.25 -10.24 10.75
C THR A 203 -5.48 -11.12 10.81
N ILE A 204 -5.32 -12.40 10.45
CA ILE A 204 -6.36 -13.41 10.61
C ILE A 204 -6.40 -13.85 12.08
N CYS A 205 -7.59 -13.79 12.72
CA CYS A 205 -7.75 -13.93 14.18
C CYS A 205 -8.87 -14.91 14.58
N GLY A 206 -8.55 -16.13 15.05
CA GLY A 206 -9.55 -17.06 15.61
C GLY A 206 -9.79 -18.38 14.85
N GLN A 207 -10.87 -19.09 15.21
CA GLN A 207 -11.14 -20.47 14.74
C GLN A 207 -11.72 -20.56 13.32
N TYR A 208 -12.59 -19.62 12.94
CA TYR A 208 -13.07 -19.47 11.57
C TYR A 208 -13.03 -17.99 11.23
N ASN A 209 -12.37 -17.64 10.13
CA ASN A 209 -12.26 -16.29 9.62
C ASN A 209 -12.55 -16.27 8.14
N GLU A 210 -13.22 -15.23 7.71
CA GLU A 210 -13.50 -14.91 6.33
C GLU A 210 -13.33 -13.41 6.15
N VAL A 211 -12.47 -13.00 5.22
CA VAL A 211 -12.25 -11.59 4.87
C VAL A 211 -12.02 -11.48 3.37
N SER A 212 -12.78 -10.61 2.72
CA SER A 212 -12.48 -10.13 1.37
C SER A 212 -11.82 -8.76 1.47
N ILE A 213 -10.65 -8.60 0.84
CA ILE A 213 -9.97 -7.32 0.67
C ILE A 213 -10.05 -6.95 -0.81
N ILE A 214 -10.81 -5.91 -1.12
CA ILE A 214 -10.94 -5.37 -2.48
C ILE A 214 -9.96 -4.19 -2.62
N LEU A 215 -9.16 -4.24 -3.68
CA LEU A 215 -8.17 -3.24 -4.05
C LEU A 215 -8.58 -2.65 -5.41
N SER A 216 -9.19 -1.47 -5.37
CA SER A 216 -9.58 -0.74 -6.58
C SER A 216 -8.46 0.23 -6.98
N PRO A 217 -7.91 0.14 -8.20
CA PRO A 217 -6.88 1.08 -8.65
C PRO A 217 -7.46 2.49 -8.71
N GLN A 218 -6.75 3.48 -8.16
CA GLN A 218 -7.22 4.85 -8.26
C GLN A 218 -7.13 5.36 -9.71
N PRO A 219 -8.14 6.11 -10.19
CA PRO A 219 -8.01 6.89 -11.43
C PRO A 219 -6.74 7.73 -11.37
N ARG A 220 -5.83 7.55 -12.34
CA ARG A 220 -4.44 8.05 -12.24
C ARG A 220 -4.31 9.53 -11.93
N CYS A 221 -5.28 10.34 -12.36
CA CYS A 221 -5.35 11.74 -12.00
C CYS A 221 -5.28 11.92 -10.48
N LEU A 222 -6.13 11.24 -9.70
CA LEU A 222 -6.18 11.38 -8.24
C LEU A 222 -4.85 10.99 -7.55
N ALA A 223 -4.09 10.07 -8.15
CA ALA A 223 -2.76 9.69 -7.68
C ALA A 223 -1.65 10.72 -8.00
N GLN A 224 -1.91 11.79 -8.77
CA GLN A 224 -0.92 12.83 -9.07
C GLN A 224 -0.96 13.96 -8.03
N THR A 225 0.14 14.10 -7.28
CA THR A 225 0.34 15.15 -6.26
C THR A 225 1.01 16.41 -6.79
N ALA A 226 1.26 16.52 -8.11
CA ALA A 226 1.93 17.67 -8.72
C ALA A 226 1.31 18.11 -10.06
N GLU A 227 1.28 19.42 -10.32
CA GLU A 227 0.67 20.03 -11.51
C GLU A 227 1.29 19.52 -12.82
N ASN A 228 2.61 19.37 -12.89
CA ASN A 228 3.31 18.85 -14.06
C ASN A 228 3.00 17.37 -14.33
N ALA A 229 2.95 16.54 -13.27
CA ALA A 229 2.60 15.13 -13.39
C ALA A 229 1.14 14.96 -13.81
N CYS A 230 0.21 15.71 -13.22
CA CYS A 230 -1.20 15.76 -13.60
C CYS A 230 -1.40 16.13 -15.08
N ASN A 231 -0.73 17.19 -15.54
CA ASN A 231 -0.86 17.66 -16.92
C ASN A 231 -0.20 16.68 -17.93
N ALA A 232 0.83 15.94 -17.51
CA ALA A 232 1.43 14.86 -18.31
C ALA A 232 0.59 13.56 -18.31
N GLU A 233 -0.26 13.37 -17.30
CA GLU A 233 -1.18 12.25 -17.18
C GLU A 233 -2.40 12.36 -18.10
N SER A 234 -2.70 13.57 -18.59
CA SER A 234 -3.73 13.81 -19.61
C SER A 234 -3.39 13.12 -20.93
N THR A 235 -4.22 12.13 -21.31
CA THR A 235 -4.15 11.40 -22.57
C THR A 235 -5.48 11.48 -23.31
N PRO A 236 -5.54 11.17 -24.63
CA PRO A 236 -6.80 11.23 -25.40
C PRO A 236 -7.94 10.36 -24.87
N ASN A 237 -7.66 9.40 -23.98
CA ASN A 237 -8.64 8.50 -23.36
C ASN A 237 -8.88 8.78 -21.87
N ALA A 238 -8.14 9.70 -21.26
CA ALA A 238 -8.28 10.12 -19.87
C ALA A 238 -7.71 11.54 -19.70
N ASN A 239 -8.59 12.55 -19.71
CA ASN A 239 -8.21 13.90 -19.37
C ASN A 239 -8.10 14.05 -17.84
N CYS A 240 -6.97 14.56 -17.38
CA CYS A 240 -6.71 14.93 -16.01
C CYS A 240 -6.49 16.46 -15.91
N THR A 241 -7.34 17.14 -15.15
CA THR A 241 -7.22 18.58 -14.89
C THR A 241 -6.62 18.83 -13.51
N TRP A 242 -5.61 19.70 -13.43
CA TRP A 242 -5.04 20.16 -12.17
C TRP A 242 -5.87 21.30 -11.56
N TYR A 243 -6.45 21.07 -10.38
CA TYR A 243 -7.24 22.06 -9.66
C TYR A 243 -6.38 22.78 -8.62
N ARG A 244 -5.74 23.88 -9.04
CA ARG A 244 -4.87 24.71 -8.18
C ARG A 244 -5.48 25.13 -6.84
N LYS A 245 -6.81 25.28 -6.74
CA LYS A 245 -7.52 25.61 -5.49
C LYS A 245 -7.40 24.51 -4.42
N TYR A 246 -7.25 23.25 -4.84
CA TYR A 246 -7.22 22.08 -3.98
C TYR A 246 -5.87 21.35 -4.01
N GLU A 247 -4.91 21.85 -4.80
CA GLU A 247 -3.61 21.21 -5.07
C GLU A 247 -3.73 19.71 -5.41
N LYS A 248 -4.79 19.38 -6.17
CA LYS A 248 -5.16 18.02 -6.54
C LYS A 248 -5.51 17.92 -8.02
N CYS A 249 -5.24 16.75 -8.56
CA CYS A 249 -5.52 16.39 -9.94
C CYS A 249 -6.80 15.54 -10.03
N PHE A 250 -7.74 15.93 -10.88
CA PHE A 250 -9.02 15.21 -11.01
C PHE A 250 -9.27 14.79 -12.47
N PRO A 251 -9.94 13.65 -12.71
CA PRO A 251 -10.46 13.31 -14.03
C PRO A 251 -11.52 14.31 -14.48
N ASP A 252 -11.53 14.70 -15.76
CA ASP A 252 -12.55 15.62 -16.31
C ASP A 252 -13.99 15.07 -16.16
N THR A 253 -14.16 13.74 -16.08
CA THR A 253 -15.46 13.10 -15.83
C THR A 253 -16.04 13.40 -14.44
N LEU A 254 -15.21 13.84 -13.49
CA LEU A 254 -15.61 14.33 -12.17
C LEU A 254 -15.79 15.87 -12.13
N SER A 255 -15.55 16.59 -13.23
CA SER A 255 -15.62 18.07 -13.27
C SER A 255 -17.04 18.65 -13.14
N CYS A 256 -18.08 17.82 -13.21
CA CYS A 256 -19.48 18.24 -13.09
C CYS A 256 -19.98 18.22 -11.63
N SER A 257 -19.73 19.32 -10.89
CA SER A 257 -20.57 19.88 -9.80
C SER A 257 -19.82 20.73 -8.75
N CYS A 258 -18.69 21.35 -9.10
CA CYS A 258 -18.25 22.58 -8.40
C CYS A 258 -19.12 23.79 -8.80
N SER A 259 -20.44 23.67 -8.63
CA SER A 259 -21.39 24.79 -8.68
C SER A 259 -21.73 25.16 -7.24
N ASP A 260 -21.82 26.45 -6.94
CA ASP A 260 -22.01 26.97 -5.59
C ASP A 260 -23.32 26.49 -4.94
N GLN A 261 -23.25 25.40 -4.17
CA GLN A 261 -24.22 25.08 -3.14
C GLN A 261 -23.53 24.90 -1.79
N THR A 262 -23.81 25.87 -0.92
CA THR A 262 -23.46 25.89 0.49
C THR A 262 -23.92 24.63 1.23
N LYS A 263 -23.08 24.17 2.17
CA LYS A 263 -23.26 22.97 3.01
C LYS A 263 -23.23 21.62 2.26
N ILE A 264 -22.05 21.25 1.78
CA ILE A 264 -21.61 19.87 1.94
C ILE A 264 -21.15 19.72 3.39
N THR A 265 -21.88 18.92 4.17
CA THR A 265 -21.43 18.48 5.50
C THR A 265 -20.11 17.75 5.33
N GLN A 266 -19.05 18.21 6.00
CA GLN A 266 -17.79 17.46 6.05
C GLN A 266 -18.11 16.02 6.51
N PRO A 267 -17.54 14.97 5.90
CA PRO A 267 -17.34 13.73 6.65
C PRO A 267 -16.61 14.14 7.93
N GLN A 268 -17.04 13.64 9.09
CA GLN A 268 -16.31 13.92 10.32
C GLN A 268 -14.88 13.43 10.16
N GLU A 269 -13.94 14.35 9.90
CA GLU A 269 -12.54 14.14 10.24
C GLU A 269 -12.53 13.66 11.68
N ALA A 270 -11.94 12.50 11.92
CA ALA A 270 -11.81 11.98 13.27
C ALA A 270 -11.01 13.01 14.08
N GLU A 271 -11.70 13.69 15.00
CA GLU A 271 -11.19 14.82 15.79
C GLU A 271 -10.09 14.40 16.81
N SER A 272 -9.56 13.19 16.67
CA SER A 272 -8.52 12.57 17.50
C SER A 272 -7.13 13.14 17.19
N ASN A 273 -6.68 13.04 15.93
CA ASN A 273 -5.27 13.29 15.59
C ASN A 273 -4.87 14.77 15.75
N LYS A 274 -5.83 15.69 15.60
CA LYS A 274 -5.57 17.14 15.78
C LYS A 274 -5.40 17.51 17.25
N LEU A 275 -6.11 16.81 18.15
CA LEU A 275 -5.96 16.97 19.59
C LEU A 275 -4.62 16.38 20.06
N ASP A 276 -4.26 15.18 19.60
CA ASP A 276 -2.98 14.54 19.92
C ASP A 276 -1.79 15.39 19.43
N TYR A 277 -1.87 15.96 18.23
CA TYR A 277 -0.84 16.87 17.70
C TYR A 277 -0.66 18.12 18.57
N ILE A 278 -1.76 18.73 19.03
CA ILE A 278 -1.72 19.89 19.96
C ILE A 278 -1.16 19.48 21.32
N VAL A 279 -1.53 18.30 21.85
CA VAL A 279 -1.01 17.78 23.13
C VAL A 279 0.49 17.50 23.06
N VAL A 280 0.99 16.94 21.96
CA VAL A 280 2.44 16.73 21.75
C VAL A 280 3.19 18.06 21.68
N ILE A 281 2.65 19.07 20.99
CA ILE A 281 3.25 20.42 20.95
C ILE A 281 3.28 21.05 22.36
N LEU A 282 2.18 20.95 23.11
CA LEU A 282 2.12 21.47 24.49
C LEU A 282 3.10 20.75 25.43
N LEU A 283 3.22 19.42 25.32
CA LEU A 283 4.21 18.65 26.09
C LEU A 283 5.65 19.05 25.74
N ALA A 284 5.95 19.29 24.45
CA ALA A 284 7.26 19.77 24.01
C ALA A 284 7.56 21.17 24.57
N CYS A 285 6.60 22.10 24.55
CA CYS A 285 6.75 23.42 25.17
C CYS A 285 7.01 23.33 26.68
N VAL A 286 6.24 22.51 27.42
CA VAL A 286 6.43 22.30 28.87
C VAL A 286 7.80 21.67 29.17
N LEU A 287 8.29 20.75 28.34
CA LEU A 287 9.64 20.19 28.45
C LEU A 287 10.74 21.25 28.25
N VAL A 288 10.57 22.16 27.28
CA VAL A 288 11.51 23.28 27.07
C VAL A 288 11.47 24.26 28.25
N GLU A 289 10.29 24.64 28.75
CA GLU A 289 10.15 25.54 29.90
C GLU A 289 10.72 24.94 31.18
N THR A 290 10.48 23.64 31.45
CA THR A 290 11.04 22.96 32.63
C THR A 290 12.56 22.78 32.54
N LEU A 291 13.12 22.55 31.35
CA LEU A 291 14.58 22.56 31.15
C LEU A 291 15.18 23.95 31.38
N LEU A 292 14.54 25.02 30.88
CA LEU A 292 14.98 26.40 31.10
C LEU A 292 14.90 26.80 32.57
N LEU A 293 13.82 26.43 33.28
CA LEU A 293 13.67 26.63 34.72
C LEU A 293 14.72 25.83 35.51
N GLY A 294 14.96 24.57 35.15
CA GLY A 294 16.01 23.73 35.75
C GLY A 294 17.40 24.36 35.60
N MET A 295 17.73 24.88 34.41
CA MET A 295 18.96 25.65 34.18
C MET A 295 19.04 26.93 35.02
N PHE A 296 17.93 27.67 35.18
CA PHE A 296 17.88 28.87 36.02
C PHE A 296 18.08 28.55 37.51
N VAL A 297 17.40 27.51 38.03
CA VAL A 297 17.52 27.07 39.43
C VAL A 297 18.93 26.54 39.70
N TRP A 298 19.50 25.70 38.82
CA TRP A 298 20.89 25.25 38.92
C TRP A 298 21.84 26.44 38.97
N LYS A 299 21.70 27.40 38.05
CA LYS A 299 22.54 28.59 38.00
C LYS A 299 22.46 29.40 39.30
N TYR A 300 21.26 29.59 39.84
CA TYR A 300 21.04 30.34 41.08
C TYR A 300 21.66 29.63 42.30
N TYR A 301 21.55 28.30 42.37
CA TYR A 301 22.11 27.48 43.45
C TYR A 301 23.65 27.47 43.43
N MET A 302 24.25 27.42 42.24
CA MET A 302 25.71 27.44 42.04
C MET A 302 26.35 28.84 42.15
N THR A 303 25.57 29.92 42.26
CA THR A 303 26.07 31.28 42.52
C THR A 303 25.93 31.76 43.96
N ASN A 304 25.25 31.00 44.82
CA ASN A 304 25.01 31.33 46.23
C ASN A 304 25.74 30.38 47.21
N HIS A 305 26.70 29.59 46.71
CA HIS A 305 27.62 28.75 47.46
C HIS A 305 29.05 28.93 46.96
#